data_AF-A0A291GQF5-F1
#
_entry.id   AF-A0A291GQF5-F1
#
_cell.length_a   1.000
_cell.length_b   1.000
_cell.length_c   1.000
_cell.angle_alpha   90.00
_cell.angle_beta   90.00
_cell.angle_gamma   90.00
#
_symmetry.space_group_name_H-M   'P 1'
#
loop_
_entity.id
_entity.type
_entity.pdbx_description
1 polymer ?
#
loop_
_entity_poly.entity_id
_entity_poly.type
_entity_poly.pdbx_seq_one_letter_code
_entity_poly.pdbx_strand_id
1 'polypeptide(L)'
;MSSSGSILAHPASGGTAHTERETIRALLLERRPDLDHRLLVGPSGALLIPLPAGRSIEIGRMRRRGEPRWVVVSPSADGATLREPTSLGAVVRTALSALREVEARR
;
A
#
# COMPACT_ATOMS: atom_id res chain seq x y z
N MET A 1 29.39 -15.22 23.65
CA MET A 1 28.13 -15.12 22.87
C MET A 1 27.62 -13.70 22.95
N SER A 2 27.64 -12.97 21.84
CA SER A 2 26.75 -11.85 21.51
C SER A 2 27.20 -11.34 20.14
N SER A 3 26.64 -11.91 19.09
CA SER A 3 26.89 -11.45 17.72
C SER A 3 26.08 -10.19 17.49
N SER A 4 26.76 -9.05 17.45
CA SER A 4 26.23 -7.78 16.98
C SER A 4 25.64 -7.97 15.58
N GLY A 5 24.31 -7.97 15.49
CA GLY A 5 23.58 -8.10 14.23
C GLY A 5 23.84 -6.87 13.36
N SER A 6 24.72 -7.05 12.38
CA SER A 6 25.14 -6.05 11.40
C SER A 6 23.93 -5.43 10.68
N ILE A 7 23.81 -4.11 10.79
CA ILE A 7 22.89 -3.28 10.02
C ILE A 7 23.38 -3.30 8.57
N LEU A 8 22.94 -4.28 7.79
CA LEU A 8 23.15 -4.27 6.35
C LEU A 8 22.16 -3.29 5.70
N ALA A 9 22.45 -2.00 5.85
CA ALA A 9 21.98 -0.98 4.91
C ALA A 9 22.76 -1.18 3.61
N HIS A 10 22.17 -1.88 2.64
CA HIS A 10 22.76 -2.02 1.30
C HIS A 10 22.48 -0.74 0.47
N PRO A 11 23.50 -0.11 -0.13
CA PRO A 11 23.36 1.16 -0.82
C PRO A 11 22.92 0.95 -2.28
N ALA A 12 21.61 0.78 -2.48
CA ALA A 12 20.95 0.92 -3.77
C ALA A 12 19.47 1.32 -3.57
N SER A 13 19.24 2.48 -2.96
CA SER A 13 17.96 3.21 -2.88
C SER A 13 16.72 2.48 -2.31
N GLY A 14 16.84 1.27 -1.77
CA GLY A 14 15.72 0.46 -1.28
C GLY A 14 15.49 0.60 0.21
N GLY A 15 14.49 1.41 0.60
CA GLY A 15 13.93 1.33 1.94
C GLY A 15 13.43 -0.09 2.23
N THR A 16 13.48 -0.52 3.50
CA THR A 16 12.87 -1.80 3.88
C THR A 16 11.38 -1.78 3.51
N ALA A 17 10.77 -2.94 3.22
CA ALA A 17 9.33 -3.01 2.91
C ALA A 17 8.47 -2.33 4.00
N HIS A 18 8.93 -2.39 5.25
CA HIS A 18 8.32 -1.67 6.37
C HIS A 18 8.43 -0.15 6.21
N THR A 19 9.62 0.39 5.92
CA THR A 19 9.85 1.83 5.68
C THR A 19 9.02 2.35 4.51
N GLU A 20 8.95 1.60 3.41
CA GLU A 20 8.15 1.97 2.25
C GLU A 20 6.66 2.00 2.59
N ARG A 21 6.17 1.02 3.36
CA ARG A 21 4.79 0.95 3.84
C ARG A 21 4.43 2.15 4.73
N GLU A 22 5.27 2.45 5.72
CA GLU A 22 5.04 3.61 6.60
C GLU A 22 5.10 4.93 5.82
N THR A 23 5.96 5.02 4.80
CA THR A 23 5.97 6.15 3.88
C THR A 23 4.64 6.27 3.11
N ILE A 24 4.12 5.16 2.58
CA ILE A 24 2.81 5.16 1.91
C ILE A 24 1.70 5.56 2.88
N ARG A 25 1.71 5.01 4.12
CA ARG A 25 0.75 5.36 5.17
C ARG A 25 0.78 6.86 5.46
N ALA A 26 1.95 7.43 5.74
CA ALA A 26 2.10 8.84 6.01
C ALA A 26 1.56 9.71 4.86
N LEU A 27 1.90 9.38 3.61
CA LEU A 27 1.42 10.10 2.42
C LEU A 27 -0.09 9.97 2.18
N LEU A 28 -0.71 8.85 2.58
CA LEU A 28 -2.17 8.70 2.56
C LEU A 28 -2.81 9.63 3.58
N LEU A 29 -2.31 9.62 4.82
CA LEU A 29 -2.86 10.41 5.92
C LEU A 29 -2.67 11.92 5.72
N GLU A 30 -1.55 12.33 5.13
CA GLU A 30 -1.31 13.73 4.75
C GLU A 30 -2.38 14.25 3.79
N ARG A 31 -2.83 13.41 2.85
CA ARG A 31 -3.82 13.80 1.81
C ARG A 31 -5.27 13.57 2.23
N ARG A 32 -5.53 12.57 3.08
CA ARG A 32 -6.84 12.17 3.58
C ARG A 32 -6.72 11.79 5.06
N PRO A 33 -6.70 12.78 5.97
CA PRO A 33 -6.55 12.54 7.40
C PRO A 33 -7.66 11.65 8.00
N ASP A 34 -8.85 11.65 7.39
CA ASP A 34 -9.99 10.82 7.77
C ASP A 34 -9.71 9.31 7.68
N LEU A 35 -8.67 8.91 6.95
CA LEU A 35 -8.24 7.51 6.85
C LEU A 35 -7.56 7.00 8.12
N ASP A 36 -7.10 7.86 9.03
CA ASP A 36 -6.31 7.40 10.19
C ASP A 36 -7.05 6.38 11.05
N HIS A 37 -8.36 6.59 11.25
CA HIS A 37 -9.19 5.68 12.04
C HIS A 37 -9.63 4.42 11.30
N ARG A 38 -9.37 4.34 9.99
CA ARG A 38 -9.88 3.26 9.12
C ARG A 38 -8.78 2.45 8.47
N LEU A 39 -7.57 2.99 8.33
CA LEU A 39 -6.47 2.31 7.68
C LEU A 39 -5.97 1.17 8.57
N LEU A 40 -5.94 -0.04 8.02
CA LEU A 40 -5.49 -1.24 8.73
C LEU A 40 -4.20 -1.77 8.10
N VAL A 41 -3.42 -2.50 8.88
CA VAL A 41 -2.31 -3.31 8.38
C VAL A 41 -2.77 -4.76 8.36
N GLY A 42 -2.81 -5.36 7.17
CA GLY A 42 -3.13 -6.77 6.99
C GLY A 42 -1.99 -7.70 7.45
N PRO A 43 -2.27 -9.00 7.62
CA PRO A 43 -1.29 -9.98 8.11
C PRO A 43 -0.07 -10.14 7.20
N SER A 44 -0.20 -9.83 5.91
CA SER A 44 0.89 -9.82 4.93
C SER A 44 1.76 -8.56 5.00
N GLY A 45 1.42 -7.59 5.85
CA GLY A 45 2.00 -6.25 5.85
C GLY A 45 1.41 -5.34 4.77
N ALA A 46 0.29 -5.70 4.12
CA ALA A 46 -0.41 -4.78 3.23
C ALA A 46 -1.14 -3.67 4.01
N LEU A 47 -1.31 -2.49 3.41
CA LEU A 47 -2.25 -1.50 3.94
C LEU A 47 -3.63 -1.75 3.35
N LEU A 48 -4.65 -1.73 4.21
CA LEU A 48 -6.03 -1.96 3.83
C LEU A 48 -6.85 -0.70 4.12
N ILE A 49 -7.62 -0.26 3.13
CA ILE A 49 -8.66 0.75 3.29
C ILE A 49 -10.01 0.03 3.22
N PRO A 50 -10.66 -0.24 4.36
CA PRO A 50 -11.95 -0.91 4.39
C PRO A 50 -13.02 -0.10 3.66
N LEU A 51 -13.80 -0.80 2.85
CA LEU A 51 -14.97 -0.31 2.13
C LEU A 51 -16.22 -1.03 2.66
N PRO A 52 -17.43 -0.50 2.41
CA PRO A 52 -18.64 -1.21 2.83
C PRO A 52 -18.89 -2.50 2.07
N ALA A 53 -19.78 -3.30 2.65
CA ALA A 53 -20.04 -4.70 2.26
C ALA A 53 -18.80 -5.60 2.39
N GLY A 54 -17.90 -5.31 3.34
CA GLY A 54 -16.76 -6.17 3.66
C GLY A 54 -15.64 -6.19 2.61
N ARG A 55 -15.64 -5.24 1.66
CA ARG A 55 -14.59 -5.11 0.64
C ARG A 55 -13.46 -4.20 1.14
N SER A 56 -12.32 -4.20 0.46
CA SER A 56 -11.21 -3.31 0.79
C SER A 56 -10.44 -2.89 -0.47
N ILE A 57 -9.82 -1.72 -0.42
CA ILE A 57 -8.68 -1.41 -1.28
C ILE A 57 -7.43 -1.90 -0.56
N GLU A 58 -6.62 -2.69 -1.24
CA GLU A 58 -5.39 -3.26 -0.69
C GLU A 58 -4.17 -2.66 -1.37
N ILE A 59 -3.19 -2.27 -0.57
CA ILE A 59 -1.89 -1.78 -1.01
C ILE A 59 -0.85 -2.78 -0.51
N GLY A 60 -0.44 -3.66 -1.41
CA GLY A 60 0.44 -4.79 -1.09
C GLY A 60 1.75 -4.71 -1.86
N ARG A 61 2.73 -5.48 -1.39
CA ARG A 61 4.02 -5.64 -2.06
C ARG A 61 4.11 -7.05 -2.63
N MET A 62 4.40 -7.19 -3.92
CA MET A 62 4.51 -8.48 -4.60
C MET A 62 5.68 -8.50 -5.57
N ARG A 63 6.18 -9.69 -5.92
CA ARG A 63 7.22 -9.83 -6.95
C ARG A 63 6.58 -9.79 -8.34
N ARG A 64 7.05 -8.88 -9.19
CA ARG A 64 6.64 -8.76 -10.59
C ARG A 64 7.89 -8.86 -11.45
N ARG A 65 7.96 -9.92 -12.27
CA ARG A 65 9.14 -10.23 -13.09
C ARG A 65 10.44 -10.28 -12.27
N GLY A 66 10.40 -10.90 -11.09
CA GLY A 66 11.54 -11.04 -10.18
C GLY A 66 11.75 -9.87 -9.20
N GLU A 67 11.29 -8.67 -9.57
CA GLU A 67 11.47 -7.44 -8.79
C GLU A 67 10.33 -7.16 -7.81
N PRO A 68 10.60 -6.72 -6.58
CA PRO A 68 9.56 -6.29 -5.65
C PRO A 68 8.87 -5.02 -6.17
N ARG A 69 7.54 -5.04 -6.24
CA ARG A 69 6.71 -3.89 -6.62
C ARG A 69 5.55 -3.71 -5.67
N TRP A 70 5.23 -2.46 -5.38
CA TRP A 70 3.98 -2.09 -4.73
C TRP A 70 2.86 -2.10 -5.74
N VAL A 71 1.71 -2.63 -5.32
CA VAL A 71 0.50 -2.69 -6.13
C VAL A 71 -0.68 -2.15 -5.35
N VAL A 72 -1.67 -1.68 -6.08
CA VAL A 72 -2.96 -1.28 -5.54
C VAL A 72 -4.02 -2.19 -6.15
N VAL A 73 -4.72 -2.92 -5.29
CA VAL A 73 -5.85 -3.76 -5.66
C VAL A 73 -7.12 -3.05 -5.20
N SER A 74 -8.07 -2.88 -6.11
CA SER A 74 -9.36 -2.27 -5.81
C SER A 74 -10.49 -3.14 -6.35
N PRO A 75 -11.62 -3.27 -5.65
CA PRO A 75 -12.76 -4.04 -6.13
C PRO A 75 -13.36 -3.40 -7.38
N SER A 76 -13.81 -4.23 -8.33
CA SER A 76 -14.50 -3.85 -9.56
C SER A 76 -15.79 -4.68 -9.71
N ALA A 77 -16.60 -4.40 -10.74
CA ALA A 77 -17.83 -5.17 -11.02
C ALA A 77 -17.52 -6.63 -11.36
N ASP A 78 -16.43 -6.86 -12.09
CA ASP A 78 -16.01 -8.19 -12.58
C ASP A 78 -14.98 -8.87 -11.66
N GLY A 79 -14.81 -8.36 -10.43
CA GLY A 79 -13.86 -8.91 -9.45
C GLY A 79 -12.94 -7.84 -8.85
N ALA A 80 -11.66 -7.88 -9.19
CA ALA A 80 -10.66 -6.94 -8.69
C ALA A 80 -9.77 -6.41 -9.79
N THR A 81 -9.45 -5.12 -9.73
CA THR A 81 -8.47 -4.46 -10.60
C THR A 81 -7.16 -4.30 -9.84
N LEU A 82 -6.07 -4.77 -10.44
CA LEU A 82 -4.71 -4.60 -9.93
C LEU A 82 -3.98 -3.55 -10.76
N ARG A 83 -3.38 -2.58 -10.08
CA ARG A 83 -2.53 -1.54 -10.68
C ARG A 83 -1.13 -1.63 -10.08
N GLU A 84 -0.10 -1.39 -10.90
CA GLU A 84 1.32 -1.50 -10.54
C GLU A 84 2.05 -0.15 -10.68
N PRO A 85 1.89 0.78 -9.74
CA PRO A 85 2.48 2.11 -9.85
C PRO A 85 4.00 2.05 -9.66
N THR A 86 4.72 2.94 -10.34
CA THR A 86 6.19 2.91 -10.42
C THR A 86 6.90 3.64 -9.26
N SER A 87 6.14 4.28 -8.35
CA SER A 87 6.68 5.02 -7.19
C SER A 87 5.68 5.04 -6.03
N LEU A 88 6.16 5.26 -4.80
CA LEU A 88 5.29 5.35 -3.61
C LEU A 88 4.25 6.47 -3.74
N GLY A 89 4.64 7.62 -4.30
CA GLY A 89 3.70 8.71 -4.58
C GLY A 89 2.63 8.31 -5.60
N ALA A 90 2.98 7.51 -6.61
CA ALA A 90 2.01 6.98 -7.56
C ALA A 90 1.07 5.95 -6.91
N VAL A 91 1.58 5.09 -6.02
CA VAL A 91 0.75 4.17 -5.20
C VAL A 91 -0.34 4.92 -4.45
N VAL A 92 0.04 6.00 -3.77
CA VAL A 92 -0.90 6.83 -2.99
C VAL A 92 -1.96 7.46 -3.91
N ARG A 93 -1.55 8.07 -5.02
CA ARG A 93 -2.50 8.64 -6.00
C ARG A 93 -3.45 7.60 -6.55
N THR A 94 -2.97 6.41 -6.87
CA THR A 94 -3.78 5.30 -7.39
C THR A 94 -4.79 4.82 -6.34
N ALA A 95 -4.37 4.63 -5.08
CA ALA A 95 -5.26 4.22 -4.00
C ALA A 95 -6.35 5.27 -3.71
N LEU A 96 -5.99 6.55 -3.67
CA LEU A 96 -6.95 7.64 -3.46
C LEU A 96 -7.89 7.84 -4.66
N SER A 97 -7.43 7.61 -5.89
CA SER A 97 -8.32 7.57 -7.06
C SER A 97 -9.34 6.46 -6.93
N ALA A 98 -8.89 5.24 -6.60
CA ALA A 98 -9.78 4.10 -6.41
C ALA A 98 -10.78 4.33 -5.27
N LEU A 99 -10.36 4.95 -4.17
CA LEU A 99 -11.25 5.31 -3.07
C LEU A 99 -12.33 6.30 -3.53
N ARG A 100 -11.95 7.38 -4.22
CA ARG A 100 -12.91 8.37 -4.75
C ARG A 100 -13.89 7.75 -5.75
N GLU A 101 -13.40 6.86 -6.62
CA GLU A 101 -14.24 6.13 -7.59
C GLU A 101 -15.28 5.25 -6.88
N VAL A 102 -14.91 4.62 -5.75
CA VAL A 102 -15.84 3.83 -4.94
C VAL A 102 -16.80 4.74 -4.17
N GLU A 103 -16.32 5.84 -3.59
CA GLU A 103 -17.14 6.83 -2.88
C GLU A 103 -18.20 7.46 -3.81
N ALA A 104 -17.87 7.72 -5.08
CA ALA A 104 -18.78 8.32 -6.06
C ALA A 104 -19.87 7.38 -6.61
N ARG A 105 -19.74 6.07 -6.40
CA ARG A 105 -20.73 5.06 -6.84
C ARG A 105 -21.80 4.76 -5.78
N ARG A 106 -21.77 5.49 -4.68
CA ARG A 106 -22.66 5.31 -3.51
C ARG A 106 -23.68 6.42 -3.49
#